data_AF-A0A5C3NMD1-F1
#
_entry.id   AF-A0A5C3NMD1-F1
#
_cell.length_a   1.000
_cell.length_b   1.000
_cell.length_c   1.000
_cell.angle_alpha   90.00
_cell.angle_beta   90.00
_cell.angle_gamma   90.00
#
_symmetry.space_group_name_H-M   'P 1'
#
loop_
_entity.id
_entity.type
_entity.pdbx_description
1 polymer ?
#
loop_
_entity_poly.entity_id
_entity_poly.type
_entity_poly.pdbx_seq_one_letter_code
_entity_poly.pdbx_strand_id
1 'polypeptide(L)'
;MIFFSFRPFRFVGTNAYWLPVLNSDEDIANTLANMSAKGIKVVRVWAFNDVESPTDEGVYFQTLSNGVATINDGPNGLQRLDKVIELAEKQNMWVIPSLTNNWFPTVDNTPSRRWATDTPRNYLSNDYGGMDAYVKAFVGTTSNHDQFYTNEKILNSFMNYTTQIVSRYVNSPAVFAWELANDPRCYSTLTASSSCTPQTITQWHSTVAQHIKSIDPNHLVSSGSQGFFCVDCPKLFPLQAPPPQASPAPGSQRRSVKPLSKSRLFLERQEARKRAKEARSRAGIVEAPALKIRGKWGAATAKRQSSSTASAFDGSQGVDSQDILNIPEIGFGTAQLFPDQNQYAVDGLDTTYSYDALVQEGISWIQLQAQSAQTYGKPVFLTGFGLVSESNAPFFVPFNNTLPVESGRQFITDQQRDEAYVQWLNAGYTSGLAGMVQYQWGQSNLTVEAGTAIAPPPTSAKFKRQGTSDPNYDSSAQSPNDGYACVVFALSGGVS
;
A
#
# COMPACT_ATOMS: atom_id res chain seq x y z
N MET A 1 11.14 -17.38 -2.78
CA MET A 1 9.86 -18.04 -3.17
C MET A 1 9.21 -18.54 -1.89
N ILE A 2 7.89 -18.44 -1.74
CA ILE A 2 7.16 -18.95 -0.57
C ILE A 2 6.62 -20.33 -0.93
N PHE A 3 6.61 -21.24 0.05
CA PHE A 3 6.10 -22.58 -0.12
C PHE A 3 4.98 -22.86 0.87
N PHE A 4 3.93 -23.53 0.40
CA PHE A 4 2.89 -24.13 1.24
C PHE A 4 2.80 -25.62 0.89
N SER A 5 2.90 -26.50 1.90
CA SER A 5 2.96 -27.95 1.70
C SER A 5 3.99 -28.38 0.64
N PHE A 6 5.21 -27.81 0.72
CA PHE A 6 6.33 -28.04 -0.21
C PHE A 6 6.10 -27.62 -1.67
N ARG A 7 5.03 -26.89 -1.98
CA ARG A 7 4.74 -26.35 -3.32
C ARG A 7 4.91 -24.84 -3.36
N PRO A 8 5.43 -24.26 -4.45
CA PRO A 8 5.45 -22.81 -4.64
C PRO A 8 4.05 -22.23 -4.42
N PHE A 9 3.95 -21.26 -3.51
CA PHE A 9 2.73 -20.53 -3.24
C PHE A 9 2.83 -19.15 -3.86
N ARG A 10 1.97 -18.90 -4.85
CA ARG A 10 1.73 -17.59 -5.45
C ARG A 10 0.24 -17.30 -5.38
N PHE A 11 -0.12 -16.04 -5.20
CA PHE A 11 -1.52 -15.68 -5.04
C PHE A 11 -1.84 -14.30 -5.60
N VAL A 12 -3.13 -14.14 -5.94
CA VAL A 12 -3.78 -12.85 -6.05
C VAL A 12 -4.70 -12.70 -4.85
N GLY A 13 -4.53 -11.59 -4.13
CA GLY A 13 -5.26 -11.25 -2.92
C GLY A 13 -6.13 -9.99 -3.10
N THR A 14 -6.82 -9.60 -2.04
CA THR A 14 -7.50 -8.29 -1.96
C THR A 14 -7.30 -7.64 -0.59
N ASN A 15 -7.46 -6.32 -0.52
CA ASN A 15 -7.52 -5.57 0.72
C ASN A 15 -9.00 -5.39 1.11
N ALA A 16 -9.29 -5.67 2.38
CA ALA A 16 -10.58 -5.36 2.99
C ALA A 16 -10.32 -4.79 4.38
N TYR A 17 -9.76 -3.57 4.41
CA TYR A 17 -9.29 -2.96 5.64
C TYR A 17 -10.41 -2.77 6.68
N TRP A 18 -11.63 -2.61 6.20
CA TRP A 18 -12.85 -2.40 6.96
C TRP A 18 -13.47 -3.69 7.52
N LEU A 19 -13.00 -4.86 7.10
CA LEU A 19 -13.58 -6.14 7.49
C LEU A 19 -13.58 -6.33 9.02
N PRO A 20 -12.52 -5.99 9.78
CA PRO A 20 -12.49 -6.13 11.24
C PRO A 20 -13.36 -5.11 12.00
N VAL A 21 -14.01 -4.16 11.32
CA VAL A 21 -14.88 -3.15 11.94
C VAL A 21 -16.35 -3.25 11.52
N LEU A 22 -16.73 -4.32 10.81
CA LEU A 22 -18.13 -4.69 10.65
C LEU A 22 -18.71 -5.13 11.99
N ASN A 23 -19.99 -4.91 12.23
CA ASN A 23 -20.67 -5.36 13.45
C ASN A 23 -21.35 -6.74 13.30
N SER A 24 -21.66 -7.17 12.07
CA SER A 24 -22.31 -8.45 11.77
C SER A 24 -21.29 -9.57 11.51
N ASP A 25 -21.38 -10.67 12.26
CA ASP A 25 -20.60 -11.90 12.00
C ASP A 25 -20.98 -12.52 10.65
N GLU A 26 -22.26 -12.43 10.26
CA GLU A 26 -22.77 -12.92 8.99
C GLU A 26 -22.18 -12.13 7.82
N ASP A 27 -22.05 -10.81 7.93
CA ASP A 27 -21.40 -10.00 6.91
C ASP A 27 -19.93 -10.37 6.76
N ILE A 28 -19.18 -10.57 7.87
CA ILE A 28 -17.79 -11.04 7.80
C ILE A 28 -17.71 -12.39 7.10
N ALA A 29 -18.57 -13.35 7.48
CA ALA A 29 -18.60 -14.69 6.91
C ALA A 29 -18.90 -14.65 5.40
N ASN A 30 -19.92 -13.88 5.02
CA ASN A 30 -20.34 -13.72 3.62
C ASN A 30 -19.27 -13.02 2.79
N THR A 31 -18.62 -11.99 3.33
CA THR A 31 -17.51 -11.31 2.65
C THR A 31 -16.36 -12.26 2.36
N LEU A 32 -15.91 -13.04 3.36
CA LEU A 32 -14.84 -14.02 3.17
C LEU A 32 -15.26 -15.15 2.21
N ALA A 33 -16.49 -15.65 2.32
CA ALA A 33 -17.02 -16.64 1.40
C ALA A 33 -17.06 -16.12 -0.05
N ASN A 34 -17.48 -14.87 -0.26
CA ASN A 34 -17.52 -14.23 -1.58
C ASN A 34 -16.11 -14.05 -2.17
N MET A 35 -15.12 -13.67 -1.36
CA MET A 35 -13.73 -13.62 -1.78
C MET A 35 -13.22 -15.01 -2.19
N SER A 36 -13.42 -16.01 -1.34
CA SER A 36 -13.00 -17.39 -1.58
C SER A 36 -13.64 -17.98 -2.84
N ALA A 37 -14.93 -17.71 -3.08
CA ALA A 37 -15.66 -18.11 -4.27
C ALA A 37 -15.10 -17.51 -5.57
N LYS A 38 -14.44 -16.35 -5.50
CA LYS A 38 -13.71 -15.74 -6.63
C LYS A 38 -12.26 -16.24 -6.75
N GLY A 39 -11.84 -17.19 -5.92
CA GLY A 39 -10.48 -17.75 -5.94
C GLY A 39 -9.45 -16.94 -5.15
N ILE A 40 -9.87 -15.89 -4.42
CA ILE A 40 -8.97 -15.14 -3.54
C ILE A 40 -8.58 -16.02 -2.36
N LYS A 41 -7.27 -16.10 -2.09
CA LYS A 41 -6.71 -16.91 -0.99
C LYS A 41 -6.12 -16.09 0.15
N VAL A 42 -5.77 -14.83 -0.10
CA VAL A 42 -5.15 -13.97 0.90
C VAL A 42 -5.90 -12.65 0.96
N VAL A 43 -6.30 -12.24 2.16
CA VAL A 43 -6.91 -10.93 2.43
C VAL A 43 -6.00 -10.11 3.35
N ARG A 44 -5.76 -8.85 3.01
CA ARG A 44 -5.05 -7.90 3.87
C ARG A 44 -6.07 -7.04 4.62
N VAL A 45 -5.88 -6.89 5.94
CA VAL A 45 -6.81 -6.20 6.86
C VAL A 45 -6.07 -5.31 7.86
N TRP A 46 -6.78 -4.38 8.49
CA TRP A 46 -6.26 -3.59 9.61
C TRP A 46 -6.45 -4.32 10.94
N ALA A 47 -5.34 -4.62 11.61
CA ALA A 47 -5.30 -5.10 12.98
C ALA A 47 -4.89 -3.95 13.94
N PHE A 48 -5.35 -2.73 13.64
CA PHE A 48 -5.26 -1.55 14.48
C PHE A 48 -6.55 -0.73 14.32
N ASN A 49 -6.92 -0.04 15.39
CA ASN A 49 -7.95 0.99 15.34
C ASN A 49 -7.88 1.83 16.62
N ASP A 50 -7.19 2.96 16.55
CA ASP A 50 -6.80 3.75 17.72
C ASP A 50 -7.67 4.99 17.87
N VAL A 51 -8.20 5.21 19.07
CA VAL A 51 -9.02 6.38 19.42
C VAL A 51 -8.47 7.10 20.65
N GLU A 52 -8.83 8.36 20.86
CA GLU A 52 -8.41 9.07 22.07
C GLU A 52 -9.17 8.60 23.31
N SER A 53 -10.46 8.32 23.16
CA SER A 53 -11.35 7.87 24.24
C SER A 53 -12.29 6.76 23.74
N PRO A 54 -12.84 5.93 24.63
CA PRO A 54 -13.87 4.97 24.27
C PRO A 54 -15.01 5.64 23.49
N THR A 55 -15.51 4.96 22.47
CA THR A 55 -16.57 5.48 21.61
C THR A 55 -17.62 4.41 21.32
N ASP A 56 -18.88 4.86 21.20
CA ASP A 56 -20.00 4.06 20.72
C ASP A 56 -20.18 4.18 19.19
N GLU A 57 -19.35 5.00 18.53
CA GLU A 57 -19.32 5.18 17.07
C GLU A 57 -18.58 4.04 16.36
N GLY A 58 -18.73 2.81 16.87
CA GLY A 58 -18.23 1.60 16.25
C GLY A 58 -17.00 0.96 16.90
N VAL A 59 -16.38 0.07 16.15
CA VAL A 59 -15.29 -0.80 16.62
C VAL A 59 -14.01 -0.01 16.80
N TYR A 60 -13.33 -0.16 17.93
CA TYR A 60 -11.98 0.37 18.17
C TYR A 60 -11.16 -0.62 18.99
N PHE A 61 -9.85 -0.70 18.78
CA PHE A 61 -8.99 -1.73 19.39
C PHE A 61 -8.18 -1.22 20.57
N GLN A 62 -7.90 0.08 20.63
CA GLN A 62 -7.29 0.69 21.81
C GLN A 62 -7.62 2.17 21.94
N THR A 63 -7.51 2.67 23.17
CA THR A 63 -7.48 4.10 23.44
C THR A 63 -6.05 4.58 23.62
N LEU A 64 -5.69 5.74 23.07
CA LEU A 64 -4.41 6.43 23.26
C LEU A 64 -4.68 7.81 23.87
N SER A 65 -4.40 7.99 25.16
CA SER A 65 -4.65 9.26 25.84
C SER A 65 -3.60 9.52 26.91
N ASN A 66 -3.08 10.75 26.97
CA ASN A 66 -2.16 11.21 28.01
C ASN A 66 -0.96 10.26 28.24
N GLY A 67 -0.37 9.75 27.16
CA GLY A 67 0.76 8.83 27.20
C GLY A 67 0.42 7.42 27.69
N VAL A 68 -0.86 7.03 27.69
CA VAL A 68 -1.34 5.71 28.08
C VAL A 68 -2.10 5.06 26.93
N ALA A 69 -1.77 3.80 26.64
CA ALA A 69 -2.52 2.94 25.73
C ALA A 69 -3.32 1.89 26.50
N THR A 70 -4.60 1.75 26.20
CA THR A 70 -5.49 0.76 26.84
C THR A 70 -6.19 -0.08 25.77
N ILE A 71 -6.03 -1.40 25.82
CA ILE A 71 -6.65 -2.33 24.88
C ILE A 71 -8.16 -2.44 25.13
N ASN A 72 -8.94 -2.46 24.05
CA ASN A 72 -10.33 -2.89 24.08
C ASN A 72 -10.44 -4.36 23.64
N ASP A 73 -10.48 -5.27 24.62
CA ASP A 73 -10.67 -6.71 24.38
C ASP A 73 -12.15 -7.12 24.30
N GLY A 74 -13.06 -6.13 24.26
CA GLY A 74 -14.49 -6.32 24.28
C GLY A 74 -15.13 -6.68 22.92
N PRO A 75 -16.46 -6.83 22.90
CA PRO A 75 -17.22 -7.18 21.69
C PRO A 75 -17.12 -6.16 20.55
N ASN A 76 -16.97 -4.88 20.87
CA ASN A 76 -16.69 -3.80 19.91
C ASN A 76 -15.19 -3.49 19.77
N GLY A 77 -14.34 -4.45 20.15
CA GLY A 77 -12.89 -4.34 20.07
C GLY A 77 -12.27 -5.57 19.41
N LEU A 78 -11.23 -6.14 20.02
CA LEU A 78 -10.45 -7.24 19.43
C LEU A 78 -11.27 -8.49 19.11
N GLN A 79 -12.44 -8.70 19.73
CA GLN A 79 -13.33 -9.81 19.37
C GLN A 79 -13.85 -9.74 17.93
N ARG A 80 -13.85 -8.55 17.31
CA ARG A 80 -14.16 -8.42 15.88
C ARG A 80 -13.02 -8.95 15.00
N LEU A 81 -11.78 -8.72 15.40
CA LEU A 81 -10.61 -9.30 14.72
C LEU A 81 -10.55 -10.82 14.94
N ASP A 82 -10.91 -11.32 16.13
CA ASP A 82 -11.05 -12.77 16.37
C ASP A 82 -11.97 -13.40 15.34
N LYS A 83 -13.12 -12.76 15.11
CA LYS A 83 -14.13 -13.27 14.18
C LYS A 83 -13.59 -13.34 12.75
N VAL A 84 -12.83 -12.34 12.32
CA VAL A 84 -12.18 -12.35 11.00
C VAL A 84 -11.20 -13.50 10.87
N ILE A 85 -10.33 -13.71 11.87
CA ILE A 85 -9.34 -14.81 11.86
C ILE A 85 -10.04 -16.18 11.89
N GLU A 86 -11.02 -16.37 12.78
CA GLU A 86 -11.82 -17.60 12.91
C GLU A 86 -12.53 -17.96 11.59
N LEU A 87 -13.18 -16.99 10.96
CA LEU A 87 -13.94 -17.23 9.72
C LEU A 87 -13.02 -17.37 8.51
N ALA A 88 -11.88 -16.68 8.47
CA ALA A 88 -10.89 -16.86 7.41
C ALA A 88 -10.32 -18.28 7.43
N GLU A 89 -10.03 -18.82 8.62
CA GLU A 89 -9.60 -20.21 8.80
C GLU A 89 -10.64 -21.19 8.25
N LYS A 90 -11.92 -21.00 8.60
CA LYS A 90 -13.03 -21.82 8.09
C LYS A 90 -13.17 -21.77 6.56
N GLN A 91 -12.81 -20.64 5.94
CA GLN A 91 -12.85 -20.45 4.49
C GLN A 91 -11.54 -20.89 3.78
N ASN A 92 -10.56 -21.43 4.52
CA ASN A 92 -9.22 -21.74 4.01
C ASN A 92 -8.56 -20.54 3.33
N MET A 93 -8.71 -19.36 3.95
CA MET A 93 -8.09 -18.11 3.53
C MET A 93 -7.03 -17.70 4.54
N TRP A 94 -5.98 -17.06 4.04
CA TRP A 94 -4.98 -16.42 4.88
C TRP A 94 -5.21 -14.92 5.03
N VAL A 95 -4.76 -14.37 6.14
CA VAL A 95 -4.90 -12.97 6.53
C VAL A 95 -3.53 -12.34 6.72
N ILE A 96 -3.31 -11.17 6.13
CA ILE A 96 -2.16 -10.29 6.44
C ILE A 96 -2.68 -9.13 7.30
N PRO A 97 -2.60 -9.23 8.64
CA PRO A 97 -2.87 -8.11 9.54
C PRO A 97 -1.75 -7.08 9.51
N SER A 98 -2.07 -5.82 9.16
CA SER A 98 -1.19 -4.68 9.43
C SER A 98 -1.42 -4.15 10.84
N LEU A 99 -0.34 -3.81 11.55
CA LEU A 99 -0.35 -3.52 12.99
C LEU A 99 -0.45 -2.03 13.33
N THR A 100 -0.27 -1.14 12.38
CA THR A 100 -0.51 0.31 12.54
C THR A 100 -0.64 1.00 11.17
N ASN A 101 -0.88 2.31 11.16
CA ASN A 101 -1.03 3.13 9.95
C ASN A 101 -0.13 4.36 9.96
N ASN A 102 0.38 4.72 8.79
CA ASN A 102 0.99 6.03 8.60
C ASN A 102 -0.06 7.15 8.56
N TRP A 103 -1.20 6.92 7.90
CA TRP A 103 -2.14 7.96 7.49
C TRP A 103 -3.21 8.27 8.54
N PHE A 104 -3.27 9.54 8.99
CA PHE A 104 -4.31 10.02 9.92
C PHE A 104 -4.58 11.54 9.81
N PRO A 105 -5.03 12.02 8.63
CA PRO A 105 -5.21 13.44 8.37
C PRO A 105 -6.28 14.03 9.29
N THR A 106 -5.88 14.97 10.14
CA THR A 106 -6.79 15.75 10.99
C THR A 106 -6.75 17.21 10.55
N VAL A 107 -7.87 17.76 10.07
CA VAL A 107 -7.96 19.16 9.65
C VAL A 107 -8.52 19.99 10.81
N ASP A 108 -7.84 21.05 11.26
CA ASP A 108 -8.33 22.02 12.26
C ASP A 108 -8.90 21.44 13.58
N ASN A 109 -8.26 20.44 14.19
CA ASN A 109 -8.78 19.71 15.36
C ASN A 109 -10.15 19.03 15.14
N THR A 110 -10.66 19.00 13.91
CA THR A 110 -11.78 18.12 13.56
C THR A 110 -11.24 16.70 13.40
N PRO A 111 -11.99 15.66 13.80
CA PRO A 111 -11.62 14.28 13.50
C PRO A 111 -11.29 14.13 12.00
N SER A 112 -10.61 13.05 11.60
CA SER A 112 -10.25 12.66 10.22
C SER A 112 -11.42 12.50 9.22
N ARG A 113 -12.55 13.10 9.56
CA ARG A 113 -13.92 12.80 9.20
C ARG A 113 -14.60 14.00 8.55
N ARG A 114 -13.88 14.95 7.93
CA ARG A 114 -14.55 16.13 7.35
C ARG A 114 -15.47 15.77 6.17
N TRP A 115 -15.10 14.79 5.33
CA TRP A 115 -16.02 14.10 4.42
C TRP A 115 -17.00 13.19 5.18
N ALA A 116 -16.57 12.65 6.32
CA ALA A 116 -17.34 11.79 7.21
C ALA A 116 -18.31 12.53 8.18
N THR A 117 -18.66 13.80 7.96
CA THR A 117 -19.95 14.29 8.50
C THR A 117 -21.13 13.65 7.76
N ASP A 118 -20.85 13.14 6.56
CA ASP A 118 -21.80 12.45 5.68
C ASP A 118 -21.58 10.92 5.64
N THR A 119 -20.47 10.40 6.16
CA THR A 119 -20.15 8.95 6.24
C THR A 119 -19.78 8.51 7.67
N PRO A 120 -19.95 7.24 8.08
CA PRO A 120 -19.64 6.82 9.45
C PRO A 120 -18.12 6.78 9.73
N ARG A 121 -17.76 6.66 11.01
CA ARG A 121 -16.39 6.37 11.45
C ARG A 121 -15.87 5.09 10.78
N ASN A 122 -14.56 5.02 10.54
CA ASN A 122 -13.88 3.90 9.88
C ASN A 122 -14.25 3.71 8.38
N TYR A 123 -15.00 4.64 7.78
CA TYR A 123 -15.33 4.62 6.36
C TYR A 123 -14.14 4.97 5.44
N LEU A 124 -13.21 5.80 5.92
CA LEU A 124 -11.98 6.09 5.18
C LEU A 124 -10.83 5.27 5.77
N SER A 125 -9.93 4.81 4.91
CA SER A 125 -8.75 4.01 5.27
C SER A 125 -7.77 4.72 6.21
N ASN A 126 -7.95 6.03 6.40
CA ASN A 126 -7.16 6.91 7.25
C ASN A 126 -7.92 7.43 8.49
N ASP A 127 -9.08 6.85 8.82
CA ASP A 127 -9.88 7.16 10.02
C ASP A 127 -9.76 6.08 11.11
N TYR A 128 -8.55 5.52 11.28
CA TYR A 128 -8.26 4.39 12.18
C TYR A 128 -7.15 4.71 13.22
N GLY A 129 -6.71 5.96 13.31
CA GLY A 129 -5.58 6.36 14.18
C GLY A 129 -4.23 5.98 13.58
N GLY A 130 -3.38 5.27 14.31
CA GLY A 130 -2.02 4.91 13.88
C GLY A 130 -0.94 5.86 14.40
N MET A 131 0.16 5.99 13.64
CA MET A 131 1.40 6.63 14.07
C MET A 131 1.21 8.05 14.61
N ASP A 132 0.46 8.89 13.89
CA ASP A 132 0.17 10.26 14.32
C ASP A 132 -0.69 10.29 15.61
N ALA A 133 -1.56 9.30 15.83
CA ALA A 133 -2.35 9.21 17.06
C ALA A 133 -1.46 8.90 18.27
N TYR A 134 -0.47 8.00 18.11
CA TYR A 134 0.56 7.77 19.12
C TYR A 134 1.38 9.04 19.40
N VAL A 135 1.86 9.73 18.36
CA VAL A 135 2.65 10.96 18.55
C VAL A 135 1.85 12.03 19.30
N LYS A 136 0.60 12.24 18.90
CA LYS A 136 -0.31 13.19 19.56
C LYS A 136 -0.54 12.86 21.03
N ALA A 137 -0.79 11.58 21.35
CA ALA A 137 -1.11 11.14 22.71
C ALA A 137 0.10 11.13 23.65
N PHE A 138 1.31 10.85 23.15
CA PHE A 138 2.51 10.65 23.98
C PHE A 138 3.45 11.86 24.02
N VAL A 139 3.46 12.69 22.97
CA VAL A 139 4.40 13.82 22.83
C VAL A 139 3.65 15.14 22.68
N GLY A 140 2.59 15.16 21.87
CA GLY A 140 1.74 16.33 21.68
C GLY A 140 1.42 16.62 20.21
N THR A 141 0.43 17.49 19.99
CA THR A 141 -0.15 17.74 18.66
C THR A 141 0.72 18.56 17.71
N THR A 142 1.75 19.25 18.24
CA THR A 142 2.70 20.06 17.46
C THR A 142 4.02 19.34 17.17
N SER A 143 4.11 18.06 17.53
CA SER A 143 5.31 17.25 17.35
C SER A 143 5.45 16.75 15.90
N ASN A 144 6.61 16.18 15.58
CA ASN A 144 6.89 15.57 14.29
C ASN A 144 6.49 14.09 14.25
N HIS A 145 6.08 13.62 13.07
CA HIS A 145 5.64 12.26 12.81
C HIS A 145 6.67 11.21 13.21
N ASP A 146 7.94 11.48 12.94
CA ASP A 146 9.06 10.56 13.15
C ASP A 146 9.42 10.31 14.63
N GLN A 147 8.76 11.00 15.57
CA GLN A 147 8.76 10.60 16.97
C GLN A 147 8.20 9.19 17.16
N PHE A 148 7.29 8.72 16.28
CA PHE A 148 6.79 7.36 16.34
C PHE A 148 7.91 6.31 16.25
N TYR A 149 8.93 6.59 15.43
CA TYR A 149 10.04 5.67 15.18
C TYR A 149 11.15 5.74 16.23
N THR A 150 11.22 6.82 17.01
CA THR A 150 12.40 7.15 17.83
C THR A 150 12.10 7.38 19.31
N ASN A 151 10.87 7.75 19.65
CA ASN A 151 10.50 8.04 21.04
C ASN A 151 10.28 6.74 21.81
N GLU A 152 11.10 6.49 22.83
CA GLU A 152 11.07 5.25 23.62
C GLU A 152 9.70 4.96 24.24
N LYS A 153 8.94 5.98 24.68
CA LYS A 153 7.61 5.76 25.26
C LYS A 153 6.62 5.26 24.20
N ILE A 154 6.68 5.83 23.00
CA ILE A 154 5.85 5.37 21.87
C ILE A 154 6.25 3.97 21.47
N LEU A 155 7.54 3.69 21.29
CA LEU A 155 8.04 2.36 20.92
C LEU A 155 7.61 1.29 21.93
N ASN A 156 7.77 1.55 23.23
CA ASN A 156 7.35 0.63 24.28
C ASN A 156 5.83 0.41 24.26
N SER A 157 5.04 1.47 24.06
CA SER A 157 3.58 1.37 23.96
C SER A 157 3.14 0.54 22.74
N PHE A 158 3.73 0.80 21.58
CA PHE A 158 3.45 0.06 20.35
C PHE A 158 3.93 -1.40 20.43
N MET A 159 5.09 -1.67 21.03
CA MET A 159 5.55 -3.04 21.29
C MET A 159 4.63 -3.77 22.27
N ASN A 160 4.06 -3.09 23.26
CA ASN A 160 3.03 -3.67 24.11
C ASN A 160 1.76 -4.02 23.31
N TYR A 161 1.26 -3.09 22.48
CA TYR A 161 0.12 -3.35 21.59
C TYR A 161 0.36 -4.58 20.70
N THR A 162 1.46 -4.60 19.96
CA THR A 162 1.83 -5.71 19.08
C THR A 162 2.03 -7.02 19.85
N THR A 163 2.52 -6.99 21.09
CA THR A 163 2.57 -8.18 21.96
C THR A 163 1.18 -8.77 22.18
N GLN A 164 0.19 -7.93 22.46
CA GLN A 164 -1.19 -8.38 22.67
C GLN A 164 -1.78 -9.00 21.40
N ILE A 165 -1.62 -8.33 20.25
CA ILE A 165 -2.16 -8.82 18.97
C ILE A 165 -1.46 -10.11 18.52
N VAL A 166 -0.12 -10.12 18.50
CA VAL A 166 0.63 -11.28 18.00
C VAL A 166 0.42 -12.50 18.89
N SER A 167 0.48 -12.34 20.22
CA SER A 167 0.26 -13.46 21.16
C SER A 167 -1.15 -14.05 21.02
N ARG A 168 -2.14 -13.24 20.67
CA ARG A 168 -3.53 -13.67 20.51
C ARG A 168 -3.72 -14.64 19.34
N TYR A 169 -2.96 -14.46 18.25
CA TYR A 169 -3.14 -15.23 17.01
C TYR A 169 -1.91 -16.05 16.59
N VAL A 170 -0.86 -16.12 17.42
CA VAL A 170 0.41 -16.83 17.14
C VAL A 170 0.25 -18.29 16.68
N ASN A 171 -0.83 -18.94 17.09
CA ASN A 171 -1.12 -20.34 16.74
C ASN A 171 -2.13 -20.50 15.59
N SER A 172 -2.71 -19.42 15.07
CA SER A 172 -3.72 -19.53 14.01
C SER A 172 -3.04 -19.71 12.65
N PRO A 173 -3.30 -20.81 11.94
CA PRO A 173 -2.77 -21.03 10.58
C PRO A 173 -3.38 -20.08 9.54
N ALA A 174 -4.44 -19.35 9.89
CA ALA A 174 -5.03 -18.34 9.02
C ALA A 174 -4.18 -17.06 8.96
N VAL A 175 -3.27 -16.81 9.92
CA VAL A 175 -2.32 -15.69 9.78
C VAL A 175 -1.27 -16.05 8.73
N PHE A 176 -1.18 -15.26 7.67
CA PHE A 176 -0.13 -15.41 6.65
C PHE A 176 1.20 -14.86 7.17
N ALA A 177 1.15 -13.63 7.66
CA ALA A 177 2.28 -12.82 8.06
C ALA A 177 1.84 -11.61 8.88
N TRP A 178 2.71 -11.13 9.75
CA TRP A 178 2.55 -9.85 10.43
C TRP A 178 3.11 -8.72 9.56
N GLU A 179 2.27 -7.75 9.19
CA GLU A 179 2.73 -6.53 8.52
C GLU A 179 2.94 -5.42 9.55
N LEU A 180 4.15 -4.87 9.62
CA LEU A 180 4.56 -3.97 10.70
C LEU A 180 3.75 -2.67 10.72
N ALA A 181 3.50 -2.09 9.55
CA ALA A 181 2.71 -0.87 9.39
C ALA A 181 2.19 -0.74 7.97
N ASN A 182 1.05 -0.06 7.80
CA ASN A 182 0.63 0.40 6.49
C ASN A 182 1.39 1.66 6.08
N ASP A 183 2.22 1.53 5.04
CA ASP A 183 2.96 2.61 4.38
C ASP A 183 3.74 3.54 5.33
N PRO A 184 4.62 3.02 6.21
CA PRO A 184 5.47 3.84 7.07
C PRO A 184 6.34 4.81 6.25
N ARG A 185 6.24 6.12 6.54
CA ARG A 185 7.03 7.20 5.92
C ARG A 185 7.57 8.17 6.95
N CYS A 186 8.52 9.02 6.57
CA CYS A 186 9.02 10.05 7.50
C CYS A 186 7.96 11.10 7.86
N TYR A 187 6.94 11.27 7.03
CA TYR A 187 5.88 12.25 7.21
C TYR A 187 4.50 11.64 6.95
N SER A 188 3.49 12.26 7.56
CA SER A 188 2.08 11.99 7.32
C SER A 188 1.33 13.32 7.40
N THR A 189 0.32 13.43 8.25
CA THR A 189 -0.32 14.69 8.64
C THR A 189 0.65 15.56 9.43
N LEU A 190 1.32 14.93 10.40
CA LEU A 190 2.43 15.56 11.08
C LEU A 190 3.63 15.61 10.14
N THR A 191 4.35 16.73 10.20
CA THR A 191 5.55 16.93 9.38
C THR A 191 6.70 16.08 9.90
N ALA A 192 7.61 15.70 9.00
CA ALA A 192 8.89 15.10 9.40
C ALA A 192 9.79 16.14 10.08
N SER A 193 10.56 15.71 11.08
CA SER A 193 11.74 16.44 11.52
C SER A 193 12.82 16.37 10.44
N SER A 194 13.80 17.28 10.48
CA SER A 194 14.97 17.24 9.61
C SER A 194 15.89 16.03 9.87
N SER A 195 15.66 15.29 10.96
CA SER A 195 16.47 14.13 11.36
C SER A 195 15.90 12.80 10.87
N CYS A 196 14.67 12.78 10.35
CA CYS A 196 14.11 11.55 9.80
C CYS A 196 14.76 11.20 8.47
N THR A 197 15.31 9.99 8.39
CA THR A 197 16.01 9.48 7.22
C THR A 197 15.56 8.04 6.92
N PRO A 198 15.91 7.48 5.75
CA PRO A 198 15.65 6.07 5.49
C PRO A 198 16.24 5.10 6.51
N GLN A 199 17.34 5.47 7.16
CA GLN A 199 17.94 4.70 8.25
C GLN A 199 17.06 4.71 9.51
N THR A 200 16.39 5.83 9.81
CA THR A 200 15.46 5.95 10.94
C THR A 200 14.35 4.89 10.83
N ILE A 201 13.70 4.81 9.67
CA ILE A 201 12.62 3.86 9.43
C ILE A 201 13.15 2.43 9.30
N THR A 202 14.30 2.22 8.67
CA THR A 202 14.91 0.89 8.56
C THR A 202 15.29 0.33 9.93
N GLN A 203 15.85 1.15 10.82
CA GLN A 203 16.16 0.75 12.19
C GLN A 203 14.89 0.39 12.97
N TRP A 204 13.83 1.19 12.83
CA TRP A 204 12.53 0.88 13.45
C TRP A 204 11.97 -0.46 12.97
N HIS A 205 12.00 -0.73 11.66
CA HIS A 205 11.59 -2.02 11.10
C HIS A 205 12.37 -3.18 11.71
N SER A 206 13.69 -3.04 11.86
CA SER A 206 14.53 -4.08 12.48
C SER A 206 14.14 -4.33 13.93
N THR A 207 13.98 -3.26 14.72
CA THR A 207 13.63 -3.37 16.14
C THR A 207 12.25 -4.03 16.32
N VAL A 208 11.23 -3.60 15.57
CA VAL A 208 9.88 -4.16 15.69
C VAL A 208 9.81 -5.58 15.12
N ALA A 209 10.50 -5.88 14.02
CA ALA A 209 10.54 -7.24 13.48
C ALA A 209 11.19 -8.22 14.47
N GLN A 210 12.29 -7.83 15.14
CA GLN A 210 12.91 -8.62 16.20
C GLN A 210 11.95 -8.87 17.37
N HIS A 211 11.23 -7.83 17.80
CA HIS A 211 10.20 -7.95 18.83
C HIS A 211 9.11 -8.96 18.44
N ILE A 212 8.54 -8.84 17.24
CA ILE A 212 7.51 -9.79 16.76
C ILE A 212 8.07 -11.21 16.68
N LYS A 213 9.27 -11.41 16.11
CA LYS A 213 9.87 -12.76 16.01
C LYS A 213 10.21 -13.38 17.36
N SER A 214 10.37 -12.57 18.42
CA SER A 214 10.55 -13.08 19.78
C SER A 214 9.27 -13.66 20.39
N ILE A 215 8.10 -13.22 19.91
CA ILE A 215 6.77 -13.72 20.32
C ILE A 215 6.31 -14.84 19.37
N ASP A 216 6.47 -14.62 18.06
CA ASP A 216 6.02 -15.50 16.99
C ASP A 216 7.18 -15.92 16.07
N PRO A 217 7.84 -17.05 16.37
CA PRO A 217 8.89 -17.58 15.53
C PRO A 217 8.36 -18.22 14.23
N ASN A 218 7.05 -18.48 14.11
CA ASN A 218 6.46 -19.28 13.03
C ASN A 218 6.02 -18.43 11.84
N HIS A 219 5.25 -17.36 12.07
CA HIS A 219 4.73 -16.54 10.98
C HIS A 219 5.80 -15.65 10.36
N LEU A 220 5.58 -15.30 9.10
CA LEU A 220 6.42 -14.34 8.38
C LEU A 220 6.19 -12.92 8.92
N VAL A 221 7.17 -12.05 8.75
CA VAL A 221 7.04 -10.62 9.06
C VAL A 221 7.36 -9.82 7.80
N SER A 222 6.61 -8.75 7.55
CA SER A 222 6.79 -7.88 6.39
C SER A 222 6.69 -6.41 6.75
N SER A 223 7.34 -5.55 5.97
CA SER A 223 7.42 -4.12 6.26
C SER A 223 6.09 -3.38 6.13
N GLY A 224 5.30 -3.71 5.11
CA GLY A 224 4.16 -2.90 4.68
C GLY A 224 4.50 -1.54 4.06
N SER A 225 5.79 -1.26 3.86
CA SER A 225 6.27 -0.12 3.07
C SER A 225 5.76 -0.16 1.62
N GLN A 226 5.59 1.03 1.02
CA GLN A 226 5.18 1.19 -0.37
C GLN A 226 6.24 0.83 -1.41
N GLY A 227 7.44 0.44 -0.97
CA GLY A 227 8.48 -0.09 -1.86
C GLY A 227 9.42 0.98 -2.43
N PHE A 228 9.30 2.25 -2.00
CA PHE A 228 10.22 3.32 -2.38
C PHE A 228 11.68 2.97 -2.09
N PHE A 229 12.56 3.42 -2.98
CA PHE A 229 13.99 3.18 -2.87
C PHE A 229 14.71 4.42 -2.34
N CYS A 230 15.90 4.19 -1.78
CA CYS A 230 16.93 5.22 -1.75
C CYS A 230 18.22 4.67 -2.35
N VAL A 231 18.52 5.05 -3.60
CA VAL A 231 19.67 4.49 -4.33
C VAL A 231 21.03 5.06 -3.90
N ASP A 232 21.02 6.22 -3.23
CA ASP A 232 22.23 6.92 -2.78
C ASP A 232 22.35 6.94 -1.23
N CYS A 233 21.42 6.32 -0.50
CA CYS A 233 21.46 6.29 0.97
C CYS A 233 22.44 5.22 1.50
N PRO A 234 23.13 5.51 2.62
CA PRO A 234 23.80 4.48 3.41
C PRO A 234 22.83 3.36 3.82
N LYS A 235 23.25 2.10 3.66
CA LYS A 235 22.45 0.93 4.04
C LYS A 235 22.83 0.47 5.45
N LEU A 236 21.86 0.26 6.33
CA LEU A 236 22.06 -0.38 7.64
C LEU A 236 22.23 -1.90 7.49
N PHE A 237 21.56 -2.49 6.51
CA PHE A 237 21.61 -3.91 6.17
C PHE A 237 22.10 -4.07 4.73
N PRO A 238 23.37 -3.71 4.42
CA PRO A 238 23.90 -3.83 3.08
C PRO A 238 23.94 -5.29 2.62
N LEU A 239 23.68 -5.52 1.32
CA LEU A 239 23.91 -6.83 0.72
C LEU A 239 25.40 -7.18 0.82
N GLN A 240 25.72 -8.26 1.54
CA GLN A 240 27.10 -8.71 1.65
C GLN A 240 27.57 -9.28 0.32
N ALA A 241 28.79 -8.92 -0.10
CA ALA A 241 29.38 -9.52 -1.28
C ALA A 241 29.54 -11.04 -1.06
N PRO A 242 29.10 -11.89 -2.00
CA PRO A 242 29.37 -13.31 -1.89
C PRO A 242 30.88 -13.54 -1.81
N PRO A 243 31.35 -14.52 -1.02
CA PRO A 243 32.77 -14.85 -0.97
C PRO A 243 33.29 -15.19 -2.38
N PRO A 244 34.59 -14.99 -2.67
CA PRO A 244 35.16 -15.26 -4.00
C PRO A 244 34.84 -16.69 -4.43
N GLN A 245 34.14 -16.84 -5.56
CA GLN A 245 33.80 -18.15 -6.14
C GLN A 245 34.61 -18.37 -7.42
N ALA A 246 35.02 -19.61 -7.67
CA ALA A 246 35.64 -20.03 -8.92
C ALA A 246 34.81 -19.60 -10.14
N SER A 247 35.46 -19.25 -11.25
CA SER A 247 34.78 -18.74 -12.45
C SER A 247 33.71 -19.72 -12.96
N PRO A 248 32.57 -19.21 -13.48
CA PRO A 248 31.56 -20.06 -14.09
C PRO A 248 32.13 -20.82 -15.31
N ALA A 249 31.58 -22.01 -15.57
CA ALA A 249 31.97 -22.82 -16.72
C ALA A 249 31.73 -22.06 -18.04
N PRO A 250 32.55 -22.29 -19.09
CA PRO A 250 32.37 -21.65 -20.39
C PRO A 250 30.93 -21.82 -20.90
N GLY A 251 30.27 -20.70 -21.23
CA GLY A 251 28.87 -20.69 -21.68
C GLY A 251 27.83 -20.46 -20.58
N SER A 252 28.21 -20.51 -19.30
CA SER A 252 27.33 -20.11 -18.19
C SER A 252 27.63 -18.67 -17.76
N GLN A 253 26.66 -17.77 -17.92
CA GLN A 253 26.75 -16.43 -17.32
C GLN A 253 26.15 -16.46 -15.91
N ARG A 254 26.91 -16.01 -14.91
CA ARG A 254 26.34 -15.73 -13.59
C ARG A 254 25.45 -14.50 -13.67
N ARG A 255 24.15 -14.67 -13.44
CA ARG A 255 23.27 -13.54 -13.11
C ARG A 255 23.58 -13.08 -11.69
N SER A 256 24.48 -12.10 -11.56
CA SER A 256 24.63 -11.32 -10.33
C SER A 256 23.68 -10.13 -10.44
N VAL A 257 22.44 -10.26 -9.96
CA VAL A 257 21.56 -9.09 -9.85
C VAL A 257 22.11 -8.22 -8.72
N LYS A 258 22.51 -6.99 -9.06
CA LYS A 258 23.05 -6.02 -8.09
C LYS A 258 21.92 -5.14 -7.54
N PRO A 259 22.06 -4.60 -6.31
CA PRO A 259 21.17 -3.57 -5.79
C PRO A 259 20.95 -2.44 -6.80
N LEU A 260 19.77 -1.83 -6.74
CA LEU A 260 19.42 -0.73 -7.64
C LEU A 260 20.36 0.44 -7.35
N SER A 261 20.94 1.01 -8.40
CA SER A 261 21.85 2.15 -8.28
C SER A 261 21.38 3.30 -9.14
N LYS A 262 21.78 4.52 -8.78
CA LYS A 262 21.49 5.72 -9.56
C LYS A 262 21.95 5.61 -11.02
N SER A 263 23.15 5.07 -11.25
CA SER A 263 23.68 4.87 -12.60
C SER A 263 22.79 3.95 -13.44
N ARG A 264 22.31 2.87 -12.84
CA ARG A 264 21.39 1.92 -13.46
C ARG A 264 20.04 2.58 -13.78
N LEU A 265 19.48 3.35 -12.85
CA LEU A 265 18.24 4.11 -13.08
C LEU A 265 18.39 5.08 -14.26
N PHE A 266 19.51 5.79 -14.38
CA PHE A 266 19.75 6.69 -15.51
C PHE A 266 19.90 5.95 -16.85
N LEU A 267 20.50 4.77 -16.86
CA LEU A 267 20.58 3.94 -18.06
C LEU A 267 19.19 3.46 -18.50
N GLU A 268 18.41 2.90 -17.56
CA GLU A 268 17.03 2.44 -17.83
C GLU A 268 16.13 3.60 -18.32
N ARG A 269 16.33 4.82 -17.77
CA ARG A 269 15.72 6.07 -18.25
C ARG A 269 16.08 6.40 -19.70
N GLN A 270 17.37 6.34 -20.06
CA GLN A 270 17.81 6.64 -21.42
C GLN A 270 17.22 5.65 -22.42
N GLU A 271 17.17 4.37 -22.07
CA GLU A 271 16.57 3.32 -22.90
C GLU A 271 15.04 3.48 -23.02
N ALA A 272 14.34 3.81 -21.95
CA ALA A 272 12.90 4.09 -21.96
C ALA A 272 12.55 5.26 -22.90
N ARG A 273 13.30 6.36 -22.83
CA ARG A 273 13.13 7.51 -23.74
C ARG A 273 13.37 7.14 -25.19
N LYS A 274 14.41 6.33 -25.45
CA LYS A 274 14.70 5.83 -26.79
C LYS A 274 13.53 5.01 -27.35
N ARG A 275 12.99 4.07 -26.56
CA ARG A 275 11.82 3.27 -26.94
C ARG A 275 10.58 4.14 -27.20
N ALA A 276 10.30 5.11 -26.34
CA ALA A 276 9.17 6.04 -26.52
C ALA A 276 9.30 6.85 -27.81
N LYS A 277 10.51 7.36 -28.12
CA LYS A 277 10.79 8.07 -29.37
C LYS A 277 10.59 7.18 -30.59
N GLU A 278 11.08 5.94 -30.56
CA GLU A 278 10.89 4.97 -31.64
C GLU A 278 9.40 4.62 -31.83
N ALA A 279 8.64 4.44 -30.75
CA ALA A 279 7.20 4.19 -30.81
C ALA A 279 6.43 5.36 -31.44
N ARG A 280 6.72 6.60 -31.03
CA ARG A 280 6.13 7.82 -31.64
C ARG A 280 6.47 7.93 -33.13
N SER A 281 7.72 7.62 -33.50
CA SER A 281 8.14 7.59 -34.90
C SER A 281 7.38 6.53 -35.71
N ARG A 282 7.15 5.33 -35.16
CA ARG A 282 6.35 4.29 -35.81
C ARG A 282 4.87 4.67 -35.93
N ALA A 283 4.35 5.40 -34.96
CA ALA A 283 2.99 5.94 -34.97
C ALA A 283 2.79 7.14 -35.91
N GLY A 284 3.83 7.54 -36.67
CA GLY A 284 3.75 8.67 -37.59
C GLY A 284 3.65 10.05 -36.91
N ILE A 285 3.95 10.13 -35.61
CA ILE A 285 3.94 11.39 -34.87
C ILE A 285 5.23 12.14 -35.18
N VAL A 286 5.16 13.12 -36.08
CA VAL A 286 6.29 13.98 -36.47
C VAL A 286 6.44 15.11 -35.46
N GLU A 287 7.58 15.18 -34.77
CA GLU A 287 7.93 16.36 -33.95
C GLU A 287 8.03 17.59 -34.84
N ALA A 288 7.51 18.74 -34.38
CA ALA A 288 7.59 19.99 -35.12
C ALA A 288 9.06 20.27 -35.52
N PRO A 289 9.33 20.64 -36.80
CA PRO A 289 10.70 20.82 -37.26
C PRO A 289 11.40 21.88 -36.40
N ALA A 290 12.61 21.57 -35.96
CA ALA A 290 13.46 22.52 -35.25
C ALA A 290 13.58 23.82 -36.06
N LEU A 291 13.27 24.96 -35.45
CA LEU A 291 13.32 26.27 -36.08
C LEU A 291 14.72 26.52 -36.68
N LYS A 292 14.76 26.73 -38.00
CA LYS A 292 15.98 26.99 -38.75
C LYS A 292 16.21 28.50 -38.78
N ILE A 293 17.20 29.00 -38.03
CA ILE A 293 17.53 30.43 -37.99
C ILE A 293 18.84 30.63 -38.76
N ARG A 294 18.79 31.37 -39.88
CA ARG A 294 19.95 31.73 -40.72
C ARG A 294 20.84 30.53 -41.15
N GLY A 295 20.23 29.48 -41.68
CA GLY A 295 20.96 28.33 -42.25
C GLY A 295 21.60 27.37 -41.24
N LYS A 296 21.55 27.69 -39.93
CA LYS A 296 21.92 26.77 -38.85
C LYS A 296 20.64 26.22 -38.23
N TRP A 297 20.62 24.89 -38.01
CA TRP A 297 19.60 24.27 -37.18
C TRP A 297 19.70 24.90 -35.78
N GLY A 298 18.61 25.51 -35.30
CA GLY A 298 18.56 25.95 -33.90
C GLY A 298 18.75 24.72 -33.03
N ALA A 299 19.77 24.71 -32.16
CA ALA A 299 19.89 23.67 -31.16
C ALA A 299 18.59 23.69 -30.35
N ALA A 300 17.86 22.56 -30.31
CA ALA A 300 16.74 22.42 -29.40
C ALA A 300 17.23 22.83 -28.01
N THR A 301 16.48 23.69 -27.32
CA THR A 301 16.79 24.14 -25.97
C THR A 301 17.11 22.89 -25.16
N ALA A 302 18.38 22.70 -24.78
CA ALA A 302 18.77 21.54 -23.99
C ALA A 302 18.01 21.64 -22.67
N LYS A 303 16.89 20.89 -22.53
CA LYS A 303 16.25 20.69 -21.23
C LYS A 303 17.36 20.12 -20.35
N ARG A 304 17.90 20.94 -19.45
CA ARG A 304 18.92 20.54 -18.47
C ARG A 304 18.39 19.27 -17.80
N GLN A 305 19.04 18.14 -18.01
CA GLN A 305 18.67 16.92 -17.31
C GLN A 305 18.93 17.17 -15.83
N SER A 306 17.88 17.07 -15.01
CA SER A 306 18.04 17.06 -13.55
C SER A 306 18.90 15.86 -13.16
N SER A 307 19.89 16.08 -12.29
CA SER A 307 20.65 15.03 -11.63
C SER A 307 19.88 14.34 -10.50
N SER A 308 18.67 14.82 -10.17
CA SER A 308 17.78 14.22 -9.18
C SER A 308 17.05 13.00 -9.75
N THR A 309 16.92 11.97 -8.92
CA THR A 309 15.98 10.86 -9.15
C THR A 309 14.59 11.27 -8.67
N ALA A 310 13.52 10.67 -9.19
CA ALA A 310 12.16 10.92 -8.70
C ALA A 310 12.00 10.52 -7.23
N SER A 311 10.97 11.05 -6.56
CA SER A 311 10.73 10.81 -5.12
C SER A 311 10.58 9.34 -4.74
N ALA A 312 10.23 8.48 -5.70
CA ALA A 312 10.20 7.03 -5.51
C ALA A 312 11.58 6.37 -5.34
N PHE A 313 12.68 7.10 -5.57
CA PHE A 313 14.04 6.55 -5.62
C PHE A 313 15.10 7.33 -4.83
N ASP A 314 14.76 8.51 -4.32
CA ASP A 314 15.71 9.43 -3.69
C ASP A 314 15.69 9.37 -2.14
N GLY A 315 14.85 8.54 -1.55
CA GLY A 315 14.69 8.44 -0.10
C GLY A 315 13.90 9.60 0.54
N SER A 316 13.33 10.52 -0.23
CA SER A 316 12.50 11.65 0.28
C SER A 316 11.29 11.19 1.09
N GLN A 317 10.84 9.96 0.86
CA GLN A 317 9.75 9.32 1.61
C GLN A 317 10.20 8.78 2.98
N GLY A 318 11.51 8.78 3.27
CA GLY A 318 12.07 8.12 4.44
C GLY A 318 12.19 6.61 4.31
N VAL A 319 12.05 6.06 3.10
CA VAL A 319 11.99 4.62 2.88
C VAL A 319 13.09 4.18 1.92
N ASP A 320 13.71 3.06 2.27
CA ASP A 320 14.64 2.34 1.42
C ASP A 320 14.31 0.85 1.46
N SER A 321 13.39 0.46 0.58
CA SER A 321 12.80 -0.88 0.55
C SER A 321 13.83 -1.99 0.34
N GLN A 322 14.94 -1.70 -0.34
CA GLN A 322 16.02 -2.68 -0.51
C GLN A 322 16.82 -2.91 0.78
N ASP A 323 17.00 -1.87 1.60
CA ASP A 323 17.66 -2.00 2.89
C ASP A 323 16.75 -2.74 3.88
N ILE A 324 15.48 -2.34 3.95
CA ILE A 324 14.45 -2.98 4.78
C ILE A 324 14.28 -4.46 4.42
N LEU A 325 14.26 -4.79 3.12
CA LEU A 325 14.16 -6.19 2.66
C LEU A 325 15.29 -7.06 3.22
N ASN A 326 16.48 -6.51 3.39
CA ASN A 326 17.64 -7.27 3.84
C ASN A 326 17.74 -7.43 5.36
N ILE A 327 16.84 -6.83 6.15
CA ILE A 327 16.72 -7.09 7.59
C ILE A 327 16.47 -8.58 7.81
N PRO A 328 17.22 -9.30 8.66
CA PRO A 328 17.11 -10.76 8.81
C PRO A 328 15.69 -11.24 9.13
N GLU A 329 14.99 -10.54 10.01
CA GLU A 329 13.65 -10.89 10.49
C GLU A 329 12.52 -10.60 9.48
N ILE A 330 12.78 -9.79 8.45
CA ILE A 330 11.82 -9.53 7.36
C ILE A 330 11.79 -10.75 6.43
N GLY A 331 10.66 -11.45 6.42
CA GLY A 331 10.43 -12.67 5.62
C GLY A 331 10.15 -12.39 4.15
N PHE A 332 9.54 -11.24 3.83
CA PHE A 332 9.34 -10.77 2.46
C PHE A 332 9.23 -9.25 2.39
N GLY A 333 9.59 -8.69 1.23
CA GLY A 333 9.46 -7.26 0.95
C GLY A 333 8.07 -6.90 0.47
N THR A 334 7.69 -5.65 0.66
CA THR A 334 6.40 -5.12 0.22
C THR A 334 6.59 -3.94 -0.71
N ALA A 335 5.64 -3.75 -1.60
CA ALA A 335 5.47 -2.54 -2.38
C ALA A 335 3.99 -2.25 -2.58
N GLN A 336 3.65 -1.02 -2.94
CA GLN A 336 2.31 -0.66 -3.40
C GLN A 336 2.37 0.11 -4.73
N LEU A 337 1.26 0.15 -5.47
CA LEU A 337 1.16 0.83 -6.76
C LEU A 337 -0.15 1.61 -6.89
N PHE A 338 -0.06 2.92 -6.67
CA PHE A 338 -1.15 3.89 -6.81
C PHE A 338 -0.69 5.11 -7.63
N PRO A 339 -0.67 5.02 -8.97
CA PRO A 339 -0.22 6.11 -9.85
C PRO A 339 -1.07 7.38 -9.71
N ASP A 340 -2.30 7.27 -9.21
CA ASP A 340 -3.15 8.42 -8.96
C ASP A 340 -2.66 9.30 -7.79
N GLN A 341 -1.81 8.75 -6.92
CA GLN A 341 -1.34 9.41 -5.70
C GLN A 341 0.18 9.59 -5.65
N ASN A 342 0.95 8.77 -6.38
CA ASN A 342 2.41 8.79 -6.33
C ASN A 342 2.99 8.66 -7.75
N GLN A 343 4.21 9.17 -7.93
CA GLN A 343 4.96 9.04 -9.18
C GLN A 343 6.01 7.94 -9.03
N TYR A 344 6.05 6.99 -9.96
CA TYR A 344 6.98 5.86 -9.98
C TYR A 344 7.94 5.93 -11.17
N ALA A 345 7.68 6.81 -12.13
CA ALA A 345 8.55 7.06 -13.26
C ALA A 345 9.84 7.73 -12.79
N VAL A 346 10.98 7.18 -13.25
CA VAL A 346 12.33 7.72 -13.01
C VAL A 346 12.47 9.19 -13.45
N ASP A 347 11.59 9.62 -14.35
CA ASP A 347 11.65 10.92 -14.99
C ASP A 347 10.80 12.01 -14.35
N GLY A 348 9.83 11.62 -13.51
CA GLY A 348 8.62 12.40 -13.29
C GLY A 348 7.89 12.57 -14.63
N LEU A 349 6.66 12.10 -14.77
CA LEU A 349 5.93 12.29 -16.02
C LEU A 349 5.58 13.78 -16.21
N ASP A 350 6.47 14.54 -16.83
CA ASP A 350 6.20 15.86 -17.42
C ASP A 350 5.55 15.65 -18.81
N THR A 351 4.33 15.11 -18.83
CA THR A 351 3.40 15.20 -19.98
C THR A 351 1.99 14.82 -19.54
N THR A 352 0.99 15.43 -20.17
CA THR A 352 -0.44 15.10 -20.17
C THR A 352 -0.73 13.61 -19.96
N TYR A 353 -1.69 13.31 -19.06
CA TYR A 353 -2.14 11.97 -18.70
C TYR A 353 -2.37 11.10 -19.94
N SER A 354 -1.58 10.03 -20.08
CA SER A 354 -1.71 9.02 -21.14
C SER A 354 -1.89 7.67 -20.48
N TYR A 355 -2.98 6.98 -20.83
CA TYR A 355 -3.29 5.64 -20.32
C TYR A 355 -2.11 4.67 -20.54
N ASP A 356 -1.53 4.64 -21.74
CA ASP A 356 -0.39 3.79 -22.04
C ASP A 356 0.83 4.11 -21.15
N ALA A 357 1.12 5.40 -20.93
CA ALA A 357 2.22 5.81 -20.07
C ALA A 357 2.01 5.37 -18.61
N LEU A 358 0.78 5.49 -18.10
CA LEU A 358 0.38 5.06 -16.76
C LEU A 358 0.53 3.54 -16.59
N VAL A 359 0.08 2.76 -17.57
CA VAL A 359 0.21 1.29 -17.50
C VAL A 359 1.68 0.89 -17.53
N GLN A 360 2.49 1.50 -18.40
CA GLN A 360 3.92 1.19 -18.53
C GLN A 360 4.74 1.63 -17.30
N GLU A 361 4.36 2.74 -16.66
CA GLU A 361 4.95 3.16 -15.38
C GLU A 361 4.71 2.08 -14.31
N GLY A 362 3.47 1.59 -14.19
CA GLY A 362 3.15 0.50 -13.26
C GLY A 362 3.88 -0.81 -13.54
N ILE A 363 3.98 -1.22 -14.82
CA ILE A 363 4.75 -2.41 -15.22
C ILE A 363 6.23 -2.25 -14.83
N SER A 364 6.82 -1.08 -15.10
CA SER A 364 8.22 -0.81 -14.78
C SER A 364 8.48 -0.85 -13.28
N TRP A 365 7.57 -0.27 -12.48
CA TRP A 365 7.62 -0.33 -11.03
C TRP A 365 7.58 -1.78 -10.52
N ILE A 366 6.63 -2.58 -10.99
CA ILE A 366 6.48 -4.00 -10.64
C ILE A 366 7.75 -4.79 -10.96
N GLN A 367 8.36 -4.55 -12.13
CA GLN A 367 9.60 -5.21 -12.52
C GLN A 367 10.78 -4.84 -11.61
N LEU A 368 10.90 -3.58 -11.21
CA LEU A 368 11.94 -3.14 -10.26
C LEU A 368 11.77 -3.83 -8.89
N GLN A 369 10.54 -3.95 -8.40
CA GLN A 369 10.25 -4.65 -7.14
C GLN A 369 10.59 -6.15 -7.24
N ALA A 370 10.24 -6.80 -8.35
CA ALA A 370 10.60 -8.20 -8.59
C ALA A 370 12.12 -8.42 -8.66
N GLN A 371 12.87 -7.47 -9.21
CA GLN A 371 14.34 -7.53 -9.24
C GLN A 371 14.95 -7.38 -7.84
N SER A 372 14.35 -6.59 -6.94
CA SER A 372 14.76 -6.56 -5.53
C SER A 372 14.61 -7.95 -4.90
N ALA A 373 13.50 -8.64 -5.18
CA ALA A 373 13.30 -10.01 -4.73
C ALA A 373 14.44 -10.95 -5.18
N GLN A 374 14.86 -10.84 -6.44
CA GLN A 374 15.96 -11.64 -7.00
C GLN A 374 17.33 -11.26 -6.39
N THR A 375 17.56 -9.96 -6.16
CA THR A 375 18.81 -9.43 -5.61
C THR A 375 19.07 -9.91 -4.19
N TYR A 376 18.03 -9.91 -3.36
CA TYR A 376 18.12 -10.20 -1.93
C TYR A 376 17.71 -11.63 -1.57
N GLY A 377 17.29 -12.44 -2.56
CA GLY A 377 16.87 -13.83 -2.35
C GLY A 377 15.59 -13.99 -1.52
N LYS A 378 14.84 -12.90 -1.30
CA LYS A 378 13.59 -12.89 -0.53
C LYS A 378 12.39 -12.59 -1.42
N PRO A 379 11.21 -13.16 -1.15
CA PRO A 379 10.00 -12.82 -1.90
C PRO A 379 9.68 -11.31 -1.78
N VAL A 380 9.01 -10.76 -2.78
CA VAL A 380 8.40 -9.43 -2.73
C VAL A 380 6.95 -9.54 -3.14
N PHE A 381 6.07 -8.87 -2.39
CA PHE A 381 4.65 -8.78 -2.64
C PHE A 381 4.27 -7.36 -3.03
N LEU A 382 3.33 -7.23 -3.95
CA LEU A 382 2.58 -5.98 -4.12
C LEU A 382 1.40 -6.04 -3.16
N THR A 383 1.47 -5.39 -1.99
CA THR A 383 0.46 -5.48 -0.92
C THR A 383 -0.74 -4.54 -1.12
N GLY A 384 -0.67 -3.69 -2.14
CA GLY A 384 -1.78 -2.88 -2.62
C GLY A 384 -1.50 -2.38 -4.03
N PHE A 385 -2.46 -2.52 -4.94
CA PHE A 385 -2.46 -1.77 -6.19
C PHE A 385 -3.87 -1.35 -6.54
N GLY A 386 -3.99 -0.16 -7.12
CA GLY A 386 -5.29 0.39 -7.48
C GLY A 386 -5.19 1.55 -8.44
N LEU A 387 -6.24 1.72 -9.23
CA LEU A 387 -6.48 2.89 -10.08
C LEU A 387 -7.89 3.41 -9.85
N VAL A 388 -8.01 4.73 -9.76
CA VAL A 388 -9.30 5.41 -9.63
C VAL A 388 -9.94 5.47 -11.01
N SER A 389 -11.08 4.81 -11.16
CA SER A 389 -11.91 4.88 -12.36
C SER A 389 -12.93 6.02 -12.28
N GLU A 390 -13.52 6.41 -13.41
CA GLU A 390 -14.58 7.42 -13.49
C GLU A 390 -15.76 7.12 -12.54
N SER A 391 -16.18 5.86 -12.41
CA SER A 391 -17.25 5.46 -11.49
C SER A 391 -16.86 5.56 -10.01
N ASN A 392 -15.57 5.43 -9.71
CA ASN A 392 -15.04 5.56 -8.35
C ASN A 392 -14.56 6.97 -8.00
N ALA A 393 -14.37 7.85 -9.00
CA ALA A 393 -13.90 9.21 -8.83
C ALA A 393 -14.72 10.03 -7.79
N PRO A 394 -16.05 9.90 -7.70
CA PRO A 394 -16.83 10.60 -6.67
C PRO A 394 -16.45 10.20 -5.23
N PHE A 395 -15.95 8.98 -5.02
CA PHE A 395 -15.58 8.45 -3.71
C PHE A 395 -14.09 8.62 -3.39
N PHE A 396 -13.30 9.10 -4.35
CA PHE A 396 -11.86 9.12 -4.21
C PHE A 396 -11.37 10.18 -3.23
N VAL A 397 -10.82 9.69 -2.12
CA VAL A 397 -10.18 10.50 -1.07
C VAL A 397 -8.71 10.05 -0.97
N PRO A 398 -7.73 10.92 -1.28
CA PRO A 398 -6.31 10.60 -1.12
C PRO A 398 -5.97 10.21 0.31
N PHE A 399 -4.99 9.33 0.50
CA PHE A 399 -4.66 8.77 1.82
C PHE A 399 -4.30 9.83 2.87
N ASN A 400 -3.72 10.97 2.46
CA ASN A 400 -3.36 12.08 3.34
C ASN A 400 -4.42 13.21 3.40
N ASN A 401 -5.66 12.95 2.97
CA ASN A 401 -6.72 13.94 2.92
C ASN A 401 -8.00 13.40 3.58
N THR A 402 -8.87 14.32 3.98
CA THR A 402 -10.21 14.01 4.52
C THR A 402 -11.33 14.43 3.58
N LEU A 403 -11.00 14.95 2.39
CA LEU A 403 -11.94 15.46 1.40
C LEU A 403 -11.62 14.86 0.02
N PRO A 404 -12.65 14.65 -0.83
CA PRO A 404 -12.43 14.16 -2.18
C PRO A 404 -11.70 15.18 -3.04
N VAL A 405 -11.07 14.69 -4.11
CA VAL A 405 -10.39 15.55 -5.10
C VAL A 405 -11.41 16.38 -5.89
N GLU A 406 -11.08 17.64 -6.17
CA GLU A 406 -11.95 18.57 -6.92
C GLU A 406 -12.28 18.09 -8.34
N SER A 407 -13.46 18.49 -8.81
CA SER A 407 -13.96 18.24 -10.17
C SER A 407 -13.09 18.92 -11.23
N GLY A 408 -12.34 18.13 -11.99
CA GLY A 408 -11.45 18.62 -13.07
C GLY A 408 -10.31 17.68 -13.42
N ARG A 409 -9.99 16.72 -12.54
CA ARG A 409 -9.05 15.63 -12.84
C ARG A 409 -9.72 14.62 -13.80
N GLN A 410 -9.05 14.28 -14.88
CA GLN A 410 -9.48 13.20 -15.78
C GLN A 410 -9.09 11.85 -15.16
N PHE A 411 -10.07 10.96 -15.04
CA PHE A 411 -9.90 9.58 -14.58
C PHE A 411 -10.06 8.62 -15.76
N ILE A 412 -9.55 7.39 -15.61
CA ILE A 412 -9.72 6.34 -16.62
C ILE A 412 -11.10 5.69 -16.53
N THR A 413 -11.53 5.05 -17.61
CA THR A 413 -12.77 4.24 -17.57
C THR A 413 -12.58 2.98 -16.70
N ASP A 414 -13.68 2.37 -16.27
CA ASP A 414 -13.63 1.07 -15.56
C ASP A 414 -12.98 -0.02 -16.41
N GLN A 415 -13.22 -0.04 -17.72
CA GLN A 415 -12.59 -0.98 -18.63
C GLN A 415 -11.07 -0.78 -18.68
N GLN A 416 -10.60 0.47 -18.77
CA GLN A 416 -9.18 0.79 -18.74
C GLN A 416 -8.52 0.37 -17.42
N ARG A 417 -9.21 0.56 -16.28
CA ARG A 417 -8.74 0.06 -14.98
C ARG A 417 -8.54 -1.46 -15.02
N ASP A 418 -9.54 -2.20 -15.50
CA ASP A 418 -9.51 -3.66 -15.51
C ASP A 418 -8.42 -4.19 -16.46
N GLU A 419 -8.25 -3.59 -17.63
CA GLU A 419 -7.15 -3.88 -18.56
C GLU A 419 -5.77 -3.59 -17.97
N ALA A 420 -5.61 -2.48 -17.24
CA ALA A 420 -4.36 -2.14 -16.55
C ALA A 420 -4.03 -3.18 -15.47
N TYR A 421 -5.03 -3.61 -14.69
CA TYR A 421 -4.85 -4.63 -13.67
C TYR A 421 -4.43 -5.98 -14.26
N VAL A 422 -5.03 -6.42 -15.37
CA VAL A 422 -4.60 -7.65 -16.08
C VAL A 422 -3.13 -7.55 -16.50
N GLN A 423 -2.72 -6.42 -17.08
CA GLN A 423 -1.34 -6.20 -17.50
C GLN A 423 -0.36 -6.18 -16.32
N TRP A 424 -0.73 -5.55 -15.21
CA TRP A 424 0.09 -5.51 -14.01
C TRP A 424 0.21 -6.87 -13.33
N LEU A 425 -0.88 -7.64 -13.23
CA LEU A 425 -0.85 -9.00 -12.70
C LEU A 425 0.04 -9.90 -13.55
N ASN A 426 -0.08 -9.83 -14.88
CA ASN A 426 0.80 -10.55 -15.80
C ASN A 426 2.27 -10.13 -15.64
N ALA A 427 2.54 -8.83 -15.52
CA ALA A 427 3.89 -8.33 -15.28
C ALA A 427 4.46 -8.85 -13.95
N GLY A 428 3.68 -8.85 -12.88
CA GLY A 428 4.12 -9.36 -11.58
C GLY A 428 4.38 -10.86 -11.61
N TYR A 429 3.44 -11.64 -12.18
CA TYR A 429 3.58 -13.09 -12.32
C TYR A 429 4.82 -13.49 -13.13
N THR A 430 5.02 -12.87 -14.29
CA THR A 430 6.14 -13.16 -15.20
C THR A 430 7.48 -12.66 -14.67
N SER A 431 7.49 -11.57 -13.91
CA SER A 431 8.71 -11.03 -13.28
C SER A 431 9.10 -11.78 -11.99
N GLY A 432 8.17 -12.57 -11.43
CA GLY A 432 8.42 -13.42 -10.27
C GLY A 432 8.02 -12.83 -8.92
N LEU A 433 7.09 -11.87 -8.89
CA LEU A 433 6.42 -11.50 -7.64
C LEU A 433 5.72 -12.73 -7.04
N ALA A 434 5.75 -12.83 -5.71
CA ALA A 434 5.19 -13.97 -5.00
C ALA A 434 3.73 -13.76 -4.58
N GLY A 435 3.24 -12.52 -4.55
CA GLY A 435 1.86 -12.19 -4.24
C GLY A 435 1.50 -10.79 -4.73
N MET A 436 0.26 -10.60 -5.14
CA MET A 436 -0.27 -9.30 -5.54
C MET A 436 -1.68 -9.11 -4.96
N VAL A 437 -1.87 -8.03 -4.22
CA VAL A 437 -3.10 -7.76 -3.47
C VAL A 437 -3.77 -6.52 -4.06
N GLN A 438 -4.95 -6.70 -4.65
CA GLN A 438 -5.74 -5.59 -5.17
C GLN A 438 -6.25 -4.71 -4.02
N TYR A 439 -6.29 -3.41 -4.24
CA TYR A 439 -6.90 -2.44 -3.34
C TYR A 439 -8.07 -1.79 -4.09
N GLN A 440 -9.32 -1.91 -3.66
CA GLN A 440 -9.81 -2.74 -2.54
C GLN A 440 -11.09 -3.52 -2.86
N TRP A 441 -11.43 -4.49 -2.00
CA TRP A 441 -12.67 -5.27 -2.10
C TRP A 441 -13.88 -4.36 -1.87
N GLY A 442 -14.75 -4.30 -2.87
CA GLY A 442 -16.07 -3.68 -2.78
C GLY A 442 -17.14 -4.73 -2.58
N GLN A 443 -18.10 -4.47 -1.71
CA GLN A 443 -19.27 -5.32 -1.50
C GLN A 443 -20.52 -4.49 -1.21
N SER A 444 -21.65 -4.96 -1.72
CA SER A 444 -22.96 -4.41 -1.43
C SER A 444 -23.81 -5.38 -0.59
N ASN A 445 -25.01 -4.96 -0.20
CA ASN A 445 -25.91 -5.70 0.69
C ASN A 445 -25.30 -6.03 2.07
N LEU A 446 -24.53 -5.09 2.64
CA LEU A 446 -24.04 -5.20 4.00
C LEU A 446 -25.10 -4.71 5.01
N THR A 447 -25.04 -5.24 6.23
CA THR A 447 -26.01 -4.91 7.28
C THR A 447 -25.67 -3.54 7.87
N VAL A 448 -26.63 -2.60 7.83
CA VAL A 448 -26.47 -1.27 8.44
C VAL A 448 -26.97 -1.32 9.88
N GLU A 449 -26.06 -1.08 10.82
CA GLU A 449 -26.34 -1.01 12.26
C GLU A 449 -25.69 0.23 12.88
N ALA A 450 -26.13 0.63 14.07
CA ALA A 450 -25.48 1.73 14.79
C ALA A 450 -23.99 1.43 15.01
N GLY A 451 -23.12 2.41 14.76
CA GLY A 451 -21.68 2.26 14.90
C GLY A 451 -21.00 1.40 13.82
N THR A 452 -21.70 1.02 12.74
CA THR A 452 -21.04 0.31 11.64
C THR A 452 -20.23 1.26 10.76
N ALA A 453 -19.16 0.77 10.13
CA ALA A 453 -18.38 1.50 9.13
C ALA A 453 -19.09 1.62 7.76
N ILE A 454 -20.20 0.91 7.58
CA ILE A 454 -20.98 0.83 6.34
C ILE A 454 -21.73 2.13 6.05
N ALA A 455 -21.55 2.68 4.85
CA ALA A 455 -22.33 3.84 4.43
C ALA A 455 -23.80 3.44 4.19
N PRO A 456 -24.77 4.24 4.67
CA PRO A 456 -26.17 4.02 4.36
C PRO A 456 -26.42 4.19 2.86
N PRO A 457 -27.55 3.66 2.34
CA PRO A 457 -27.97 3.85 0.97
C PRO A 457 -27.82 5.30 0.47
N PRO A 458 -27.40 5.48 -0.80
CA PRO A 458 -27.22 6.79 -1.44
C PRO A 458 -28.46 7.69 -1.47
N THR A 459 -29.65 7.13 -1.19
CA THR A 459 -30.92 7.86 -1.10
C THR A 459 -31.01 8.78 0.11
N SER A 460 -30.09 8.68 1.07
CA SER A 460 -29.99 9.62 2.20
C SER A 460 -29.62 11.03 1.71
N ALA A 461 -30.30 12.07 2.22
CA ALA A 461 -30.11 13.46 1.79
C ALA A 461 -28.66 13.98 1.93
N LYS A 462 -27.82 13.29 2.70
CA LYS A 462 -26.39 13.57 2.89
C LYS A 462 -25.51 13.10 1.72
N PHE A 463 -25.92 12.09 0.96
CA PHE A 463 -25.20 11.59 -0.22
C PHE A 463 -25.61 12.28 -1.55
N LYS A 464 -26.66 13.11 -1.55
CA LYS A 464 -27.18 13.82 -2.76
C LYS A 464 -26.25 14.89 -3.36
N ARG A 465 -25.01 15.04 -2.89
CA ARG A 465 -24.03 16.00 -3.46
C ARG A 465 -23.21 15.47 -4.63
N GLN A 466 -23.56 14.31 -5.16
CA GLN A 466 -22.90 13.74 -6.33
C GLN A 466 -23.93 13.57 -7.45
N GLY A 467 -23.65 14.14 -8.62
CA GLY A 467 -24.50 14.08 -9.82
C GLY A 467 -24.67 12.68 -10.42
N THR A 468 -24.83 11.64 -9.61
CA THR A 468 -25.09 10.27 -10.03
C THR A 468 -26.58 10.09 -10.28
N SER A 469 -27.04 10.58 -11.44
CA SER A 469 -28.36 10.24 -11.99
C SER A 469 -28.30 8.97 -12.84
N ASP A 470 -27.40 8.04 -12.53
CA ASP A 470 -27.32 6.76 -13.24
C ASP A 470 -28.45 5.84 -12.74
N PRO A 471 -29.40 5.45 -13.60
CA PRO A 471 -30.49 4.54 -13.23
C PRO A 471 -30.02 3.11 -12.88
N ASN A 472 -28.74 2.78 -13.06
CA ASN A 472 -28.16 1.48 -12.70
C ASN A 472 -27.45 1.48 -11.33
N TYR A 473 -27.52 2.57 -10.56
CA TYR A 473 -26.80 2.67 -9.29
C TYR A 473 -27.44 1.79 -8.20
N ASP A 474 -26.68 0.85 -7.63
CA ASP A 474 -27.10 -0.06 -6.57
C ASP A 474 -27.44 0.73 -5.30
N SER A 475 -28.71 0.70 -4.90
CA SER A 475 -29.24 1.43 -3.74
C SER A 475 -29.06 0.68 -2.41
N SER A 476 -28.40 -0.48 -2.41
CA SER A 476 -28.10 -1.21 -1.18
C SER A 476 -26.94 -0.58 -0.40
N ALA A 477 -26.77 -1.00 0.86
CA ALA A 477 -25.68 -0.55 1.71
C ALA A 477 -24.34 -1.14 1.25
N GLN A 478 -23.32 -0.29 1.19
CA GLN A 478 -22.03 -0.60 0.56
C GLN A 478 -20.87 -0.54 1.54
N SER A 479 -19.88 -1.38 1.30
CA SER A 479 -18.60 -1.34 2.01
C SER A 479 -17.94 0.03 1.90
N PRO A 480 -17.12 0.44 2.89
CA PRO A 480 -16.24 1.59 2.79
C PRO A 480 -15.52 1.70 1.44
N ASN A 481 -15.53 2.87 0.83
CA ASN A 481 -14.90 3.15 -0.46
C ASN A 481 -14.11 4.47 -0.42
N ASP A 482 -12.79 4.36 -0.57
CA ASP A 482 -11.86 5.50 -0.69
C ASP A 482 -11.47 5.79 -2.16
N GLY A 483 -12.23 5.28 -3.13
CA GLY A 483 -12.07 5.50 -4.57
C GLY A 483 -11.46 4.33 -5.33
N TYR A 484 -11.30 3.17 -4.69
CA TYR A 484 -10.66 2.00 -5.28
C TYR A 484 -11.50 0.72 -5.18
N ALA A 485 -12.75 0.81 -4.70
CA ALA A 485 -13.61 -0.37 -4.56
C ALA A 485 -13.86 -1.06 -5.90
N CYS A 486 -13.73 -2.39 -5.89
CA CYS A 486 -14.01 -3.24 -7.02
C CYS A 486 -14.74 -4.52 -6.54
N VAL A 487 -15.90 -4.81 -7.14
CA VAL A 487 -16.75 -5.97 -6.81
C VAL A 487 -16.44 -7.18 -7.71
N VAL A 488 -15.90 -6.91 -8.91
CA VAL A 488 -15.62 -7.92 -9.93
C VAL A 488 -14.25 -7.66 -10.51
N PHE A 489 -13.24 -8.36 -9.96
CA PHE A 489 -12.02 -8.58 -10.70
C PHE A 489 -12.17 -9.89 -11.48
N ALA A 490 -12.24 -9.83 -12.81
CA ALA A 490 -12.33 -11.01 -13.64
C ALA A 490 -11.02 -11.82 -13.57
N LEU A 491 -10.92 -12.76 -12.63
CA LEU A 491 -9.92 -13.82 -12.66
C LEU A 491 -10.28 -14.93 -13.68
N SER A 492 -11.34 -14.77 -14.47
CA SER A 492 -11.79 -15.75 -15.45
C SER A 492 -10.88 -15.91 -16.68
N GLY A 493 -9.73 -15.22 -16.73
CA GLY A 493 -8.78 -15.26 -17.83
C GLY A 493 -7.40 -15.80 -17.46
N GLY A 494 -7.29 -17.10 -17.17
CA GLY A 494 -6.12 -17.89 -17.56
C GLY A 494 -4.79 -17.70 -16.82
N VAL A 495 -4.78 -17.43 -15.52
CA VAL A 495 -3.58 -17.65 -14.69
C VAL A 495 -3.90 -18.70 -13.63
N SER A 496 -3.86 -19.97 -14.06
CA SER A 496 -3.83 -21.16 -13.19
C SER A 496 -2.40 -21.59 -12.93
#